data_AF-A0A8I1W8Y3-F1
#
_entry.id   AF-A0A8I1W8Y3-F1
#
_cell.length_a   1.000
_cell.length_b   1.000
_cell.length_c   1.000
_cell.angle_alpha   90.00
_cell.angle_beta   90.00
_cell.angle_gamma   90.00
#
_symmetry.space_group_name_H-M   'P 1'
#
loop_
_entity.id
_entity.type
_entity.pdbx_description
1 polymer ?
#
loop_
_entity_poly.entity_id
_entity_poly.type
_entity_poly.pdbx_seq_one_letter_code
_entity_poly.pdbx_strand_id
1 'polypeptide(L)' 'MENHVDMTPQAKKIYNRLSCVRWTSPVDMQLVTGMTAACCQLILTQLAMAGLVEDAMGEGRYFKRCRR' A
#
# COMPACT_ATOMS: atom_id res chain seq x y z
N MET A 1 -13.39 9.89 -13.66
CA MET A 1 -12.29 10.75 -13.20
C MET A 1 -11.42 9.94 -12.27
N GLU A 2 -10.19 9.65 -12.68
CA GLU A 2 -9.29 8.76 -11.96
C GLU A 2 -8.73 9.47 -10.71
N ASN A 3 -9.10 8.97 -9.52
CA ASN A 3 -8.76 9.49 -8.19
C ASN A 3 -7.26 9.34 -7.81
N HIS A 4 -6.35 9.61 -8.75
CA HIS A 4 -4.91 9.39 -8.58
C HIS A 4 -4.05 10.62 -8.92
N VAL A 5 -4.66 11.80 -9.13
CA VAL A 5 -3.93 13.04 -9.49
C VAL A 5 -3.00 13.50 -8.36
N ASP A 6 -3.37 13.28 -7.09
CA ASP A 6 -2.58 13.70 -5.92
C ASP A 6 -1.63 12.63 -5.37
N MET A 7 -1.51 11.48 -6.03
CA MET A 7 -0.70 10.38 -5.50
C MET A 7 0.78 10.57 -5.85
N THR A 8 1.66 10.53 -4.85
CA THR A 8 3.10 10.58 -5.09
C THR A 8 3.56 9.40 -5.95
N PRO A 9 4.65 9.53 -6.73
CA PRO A 9 5.16 8.45 -7.56
C PRO A 9 5.45 7.17 -6.76
N GLN A 10 5.96 7.30 -5.54
CA GLN A 10 6.24 6.20 -4.63
C GLN A 10 4.96 5.52 -4.15
N ALA A 11 3.95 6.29 -3.77
CA ALA A 11 2.64 5.76 -3.38
C ALA A 11 1.97 5.02 -4.53
N LYS A 12 2.05 5.57 -5.75
CA LYS A 12 1.54 4.91 -6.97
C LYS A 12 2.27 3.60 -7.25
N LYS A 13 3.59 3.57 -7.07
CA LYS A 13 4.41 2.35 -7.22
C LYS A 13 3.97 1.26 -6.24
N ILE A 14 3.82 1.58 -4.95
CA ILE A 14 3.35 0.63 -3.93
C ILE A 14 1.93 0.17 -4.23
N TYR A 15 1.02 1.10 -4.52
CA TYR A 15 -0.39 0.81 -4.81
C TYR A 15 -0.55 -0.16 -5.99
N ASN A 16 0.19 0.06 -7.08
CA ASN A 16 0.15 -0.78 -8.28
C ASN A 16 0.71 -2.20 -8.06
N ARG A 17 1.49 -2.43 -6.99
CA ARG A 17 2.04 -3.74 -6.65
C ARG A 17 1.15 -4.54 -5.70
N LEU A 18 0.22 -3.88 -5.02
CA LEU A 18 -0.70 -4.55 -4.10
C LEU A 18 -1.74 -5.38 -4.84
N SER A 19 -1.94 -6.61 -4.37
CA SER A 19 -3.02 -7.47 -4.81
C SER A 19 -4.34 -7.09 -4.13
N CYS A 20 -5.47 -7.32 -4.80
CA CYS A 20 -6.79 -7.27 -4.17
C CYS A 20 -7.22 -8.61 -3.54
N VAL A 21 -6.38 -9.64 -3.63
CA VAL A 21 -6.66 -11.00 -3.12
C VAL A 21 -5.67 -11.40 -2.04
N ARG A 22 -4.39 -11.08 -2.23
CA ARG A 22 -3.32 -11.45 -1.31
C ARG A 22 -2.93 -10.29 -0.40
N TRP A 23 -2.81 -10.60 0.89
CA TRP A 23 -2.19 -9.74 1.88
C TRP A 23 -0.68 -9.64 1.62
N THR A 24 -0.11 -8.45 1.78
CA THR A 24 1.31 -8.16 1.54
C THR A 24 1.86 -7.38 2.71
N SER A 25 3.02 -7.78 3.25
CA SER A 25 3.68 -7.05 4.32
C SER A 25 4.52 -5.89 3.79
N PRO A 26 4.83 -4.87 4.61
CA PRO A 26 5.79 -3.82 4.26
C PRO A 26 7.18 -4.36 3.89
N VAL A 27 7.59 -5.49 4.49
CA VAL A 27 8.88 -6.14 4.21
C VAL A 27 8.88 -6.76 2.82
N ASP A 28 7.79 -7.43 2.42
CA ASP A 28 7.62 -7.93 1.05
C ASP A 28 7.64 -6.76 0.06
N MET A 29 6.98 -5.66 0.42
CA MET A 29 6.93 -4.46 -0.42
C MET A 29 8.29 -3.80 -0.59
N GLN A 30 9.16 -3.84 0.43
CA GLN A 30 10.55 -3.41 0.32
C GLN A 30 11.28 -4.19 -0.78
N LEU A 31 11.13 -5.51 -0.83
CA LEU A 31 11.79 -6.35 -1.85
C LEU A 31 11.32 -6.01 -3.27
N VAL A 32 10.03 -5.71 -3.44
CA VAL A 32 9.45 -5.41 -4.76
C VAL A 32 9.74 -3.99 -5.23
N THR A 33 9.85 -3.04 -4.29
CA THR A 33 9.95 -1.61 -4.62
C THR A 33 11.36 -1.05 -4.50
N GLY A 34 12.25 -1.72 -3.75
CA GLY A 34 13.58 -1.22 -3.39
C GLY A 34 13.56 -0.12 -2.31
N MET A 35 12.39 0.20 -1.76
CA MET A 35 12.24 1.18 -0.67
C MET A 35 12.47 0.49 0.67
N THR A 36 12.82 1.25 1.71
CA THR A 36 12.91 0.67 3.07
C THR A 36 11.53 0.23 3.56
N ALA A 37 11.47 -0.82 4.38
CA ALA A 37 10.21 -1.29 4.97
C ALA A 37 9.49 -0.18 5.75
N ALA A 38 10.24 0.72 6.41
CA ALA A 38 9.66 1.88 7.10
C ALA A 38 8.97 2.86 6.14
N CYS A 39 9.59 3.17 4.99
CA CYS A 39 8.95 3.99 3.97
C CYS A 39 7.72 3.29 3.37
N CYS A 40 7.81 1.98 3.10
CA CYS A 40 6.67 1.19 2.65
C CYS A 40 5.51 1.24 3.66
N GLN A 41 5.81 1.05 4.94
CA GLN A 41 4.84 1.11 6.03
C GLN A 41 4.10 2.45 6.06
N LEU A 42 4.82 3.57 6.04
CA LEU A 42 4.22 4.90 6.09
C LEU A 42 3.27 5.13 4.92
N ILE A 43 3.69 4.75 3.71
CA ILE A 43 2.86 4.89 2.52
C ILE A 43 1.63 3.97 2.60
N LEU A 44 1.81 2.71 3.00
CA LEU A 44 0.72 1.75 3.14
C LEU A 44 -0.33 2.21 4.16
N THR A 45 0.12 2.72 5.30
CA THR A 45 -0.77 3.32 6.31
C THR A 45 -1.51 4.55 5.75
N GLN A 46 -0.84 5.44 5.02
CA GLN A 46 -1.50 6.59 4.37
C GLN A 46 -2.55 6.16 3.34
N LEU A 47 -2.24 5.14 2.52
CA LEU A 47 -3.19 4.57 1.57
C LEU A 47 -4.39 3.94 2.31
N ALA A 48 -4.17 3.33 3.48
CA ALA A 48 -5.23 2.73 4.28
C ALA A 48 -6.15 3.79 4.86
N MET A 49 -5.59 4.87 5.42
CA MET A 49 -6.35 6.03 5.89
C MET A 49 -7.17 6.70 4.77
N ALA A 50 -6.68 6.67 3.54
CA ALA A 50 -7.40 7.17 2.36
C ALA A 50 -8.46 6.17 1.81
N GLY A 51 -8.62 5.00 2.43
CA GLY A 51 -9.58 3.97 1.99
C GLY A 51 -9.21 3.29 0.66
N LEU A 52 -7.93 3.33 0.27
CA LEU A 52 -7.43 2.72 -0.97
C LEU A 52 -6.94 1.30 -0.78
N VAL A 53 -6.48 0.97 0.43
CA VAL A 53 -6.03 -0.36 0.83
C VAL A 53 -6.65 -0.72 2.17
N GLU A 54 -6.83 -2.01 2.42
CA GLU A 54 -7.22 -2.55 3.72
C GLU A 54 -5.97 -2.90 4.51
N ASP A 55 -6.00 -2.66 5.82
CA ASP A 55 -5.00 -3.10 6.79
C ASP A 55 -5.56 -4.28 7.59
N ALA A 56 -4.86 -5.40 7.61
CA ALA A 56 -5.31 -6.61 8.30
C ALA A 56 -5.39 -6.35 9.80
N MET A 57 -6.61 -6.40 10.34
CA MET A 57 -6.90 -6.22 11.77
C MET A 57 -6.43 -4.86 12.34
N GLY A 58 -6.04 -3.90 11.49
CA GLY A 58 -5.55 -2.59 11.92
C GLY A 58 -4.19 -2.61 12.64
N GLU A 59 -3.41 -3.68 12.47
CA GLU A 59 -2.09 -3.82 13.13
C GLU A 59 -0.94 -3.20 12.32
N GLY A 60 -1.21 -2.71 11.11
CA GLY A 60 -0.20 -2.17 10.20
C GLY A 60 0.75 -3.23 9.64
N ARG A 61 0.46 -4.52 9.78
CA ARG A 61 1.39 -5.60 9.41
C ARG A 61 1.20 -6.11 7.99
N TYR A 62 -0.04 -6.08 7.50
CA TYR A 62 -0.37 -6.64 6.20
C TYR A 62 -1.44 -5.79 5.53
N PHE A 63 -1.21 -5.52 4.25
CA PHE A 63 -2.08 -4.67 3.45
C PHE A 63 -2.53 -5.37 2.19
N LYS A 64 -3.73 -5.07 1.72
CA LYS A 64 -4.23 -5.49 0.41
C LYS A 64 -5.02 -4.35 -0.23
N ARG A 65 -5.13 -4.32 -1.55
CA ARG A 65 -5.90 -3.30 -2.25
C ARG A 65 -7.39 -3.51 -2.04
N CYS A 66 -8.14 -2.44 -1.78
CA CYS A 66 -9.60 -2.51 -1.75
C CYS A 66 -10.14 -2.99 -3.11
N ARG A 67 -11.14 -3.88 -3.12
CA ARG A 67 -11.91 -4.18 -4.34
C ARG A 67 -12.85 -3.00 -4.59
N ARG A 68 -12.54 -2.17 -5.58
CA ARG A 68 -13.48 -1.20 -6.16
C ARG A 68 -14.09 -1.81 -7.41
#